data_AF-A0A496R867-F1
#
_entry.id   AF-A0A496R867-F1
#
_cell.length_a   1.000
_cell.length_b   1.000
_cell.length_c   1.000
_cell.angle_alpha   90.00
_cell.angle_beta   90.00
_cell.angle_gamma   90.00
#
_symmetry.space_group_name_H-M   'P 1'
#
loop_
_entity.id
_entity.type
_entity.pdbx_description
1 polymer ?
#
loop_
_entity_poly.entity_id
_entity_poly.type
_entity_poly.pdbx_seq_one_letter_code
_entity_poly.pdbx_strand_id
1 'polypeptide(L)' 'MGQTILIIGSGGREHALAQSFSESSSVDSIICSPGNAGTASV' A
#
# COMPACT_ATOMS: atom_id res chain seq x y z
N MET A 1 13.59 -0.94 -12.11
CA MET A 1 13.31 -1.80 -10.95
C MET A 1 12.92 -0.87 -9.84
N GLY A 2 11.62 -0.72 -9.61
CA GLY A 2 11.07 -0.02 -8.46
C GLY A 2 10.98 -0.92 -7.24
N GLN A 3 10.47 -0.37 -6.15
CA GLN A 3 10.43 -1.02 -4.85
C GLN A 3 9.11 -1.80 -4.70
N THR A 4 9.19 -2.96 -4.07
CA THR A 4 8.02 -3.64 -3.52
C THR A 4 7.88 -3.27 -2.05
N ILE A 5 6.72 -2.75 -1.65
CA ILE A 5 6.44 -2.30 -0.29
C ILE A 5 5.45 -3.25 0.37
N LEU A 6 5.75 -3.69 1.60
CA LEU A 6 4.83 -4.43 2.45
C LEU A 6 4.36 -3.52 3.61
N ILE A 7 3.07 -3.27 3.68
CA ILE A 7 2.42 -2.49 4.74
C ILE A 7 1.72 -3.46 5.69
N ILE A 8 2.07 -3.38 6.97
CA ILE A 8 1.49 -4.24 8.02
C ILE A 8 0.42 -3.47 8.79
N GLY A 9 -0.81 -3.98 8.73
CA GLY A 9 -1.97 -3.44 9.42
C GLY A 9 -3.23 -3.45 8.54
N SER A 10 -4.33 -2.96 9.10
CA SER A 10 -5.66 -2.99 8.48
C SER A 10 -6.50 -1.74 8.80
N GLY A 11 -5.89 -0.70 9.36
CA GLY A 11 -6.56 0.56 9.68
C GLY A 11 -6.61 1.52 8.51
N GLY A 12 -7.27 2.66 8.72
CA GLY A 12 -7.32 3.75 7.73
C GLY A 12 -5.95 4.39 7.47
N ARG A 13 -5.05 4.36 8.45
CA ARG A 13 -3.68 4.86 8.30
C ARG A 13 -2.90 4.06 7.25
N GLU A 14 -2.98 2.73 7.30
CA GLU A 14 -2.30 1.86 6.34
C GLU A 14 -2.84 2.06 4.93
N HIS A 15 -4.15 2.27 4.80
CA HIS A 15 -4.76 2.64 3.52
C HIS A 15 -4.23 3.96 2.96
N ALA A 16 -4.16 5.02 3.79
CA ALA A 16 -3.63 6.31 3.35
C ALA A 16 -2.14 6.23 2.93
N LEU A 17 -1.34 5.43 3.64
CA LEU A 17 0.05 5.14 3.26
C LEU A 17 0.11 4.40 1.93
N ALA A 18 -0.70 3.36 1.73
CA ALA A 18 -0.76 2.62 0.47
C ALA A 18 -1.09 3.54 -0.71
N GLN A 19 -2.12 4.39 -0.59
CA GLN A 19 -2.46 5.37 -1.63
C GLN A 19 -1.30 6.31 -1.93
N SER A 20 -0.65 6.86 -0.91
CA SER A 20 0.48 7.78 -1.09
C SER A 20 1.65 7.12 -1.81
N PHE A 21 1.94 5.85 -1.51
CA PHE A 21 3.00 5.10 -2.20
C PHE A 21 2.63 4.72 -3.63
N SER A 22 1.35 4.52 -3.94
CA SER A 22 0.89 4.15 -5.29
C SER A 22 1.13 5.23 -6.34
N GLU A 23 1.30 6.48 -5.90
CA GLU A 23 1.60 7.63 -6.77
C GLU A 23 3.11 7.78 -7.06
N SER A 24 3.97 7.03 -6.38
CA SER A 24 5.42 7.13 -6.55
C SER A 24 5.90 6.34 -7.77
N SER A 25 6.57 7.02 -8.71
CA SER A 25 7.23 6.38 -9.86
C SER A 25 8.37 5.44 -9.49
N SER A 26 8.78 5.42 -8.21
CA SER A 26 9.81 4.54 -7.70
C SER A 26 9.26 3.23 -7.12
N VAL A 27 7.94 3.09 -6.98
CA VAL A 27 7.27 1.93 -6.38
C VAL A 27 6.67 1.08 -7.50
N ASP A 28 7.02 -0.20 -7.52
CA ASP A 28 6.50 -1.16 -8.50
C ASP A 28 5.26 -1.89 -7.96
N SER A 29 5.19 -2.15 -6.66
CA SER A 29 4.12 -2.95 -6.06
C SER A 29 3.92 -2.64 -4.58
N ILE A 30 2.67 -2.69 -4.13
CA ILE A 30 2.28 -2.50 -2.74
C ILE A 30 1.48 -3.72 -2.29
N ILE A 31 1.86 -4.27 -1.15
CA ILE A 31 1.21 -5.43 -0.53
C ILE A 31 0.78 -4.99 0.87
N CYS A 32 -0.49 -5.20 1.21
CA CYS A 32 -1.01 -4.92 2.54
C CYS A 32 -1.37 -6.23 3.25
N SER A 33 -0.98 -6.38 4.52
CA SER A 33 -1.32 -7.56 5.32
C SER A 33 -1.65 -7.20 6.77
N PRO A 34 -2.82 -7.58 7.33
CA PRO A 34 -3.90 -8.31 6.65
C PRO A 34 -4.72 -7.42 5.69
N GLY A 35 -4.56 -6.09 5.74
CA GLY A 35 -5.31 -5.17 4.90
C GLY A 35 -6.79 -5.02 5.28
N ASN A 36 -7.50 -4.19 4.54
CA ASN A 36 -8.94 -3.97 4.61
C ASN A 36 -9.52 -3.78 3.19
N ALA A 37 -10.84 -3.55 3.08
CA ALA A 37 -11.51 -3.35 1.79
C ALA A 37 -10.97 -2.14 0.99
N GLY A 38 -10.46 -1.12 1.68
CA GLY A 38 -9.86 0.05 1.05
C GLY A 38 -8.48 -0.25 0.45
N THR A 39 -7.59 -0.91 1.21
CA THR A 39 -6.27 -1.33 0.70
C THR A 39 -6.33 -2.35 -0.42
N ALA A 40 -7.46 -3.06 -0.60
CA ALA A 40 -7.65 -3.96 -1.74
C ALA A 40 -7.89 -3.23 -3.08
N SER A 41 -8.14 -1.92 -3.03
CA SER A 41 -8.33 -1.05 -4.19
C SER A 41 -7.10 -0.19 -4.52
N VAL A 42 -5.98 -0.43 -3.81
CA VAL A 42 -4.68 0.21 -4.02
C VAL A 42 -3.74 -0.81 -4.64
#